data_AF-A0A1F4ZR99-F1
#
_entry.id   AF-A0A1F4ZR99-F1
#
_cell.length_a   1.000
_cell.length_b   1.000
_cell.length_c   1.000
_cell.angle_alpha   90.00
_cell.angle_beta   90.00
_cell.angle_gamma   90.00
#
_symmetry.space_group_name_H-M   'P 1'
#
loop_
_entity.id
_entity.type
_entity.pdbx_description
1 polymer ?
#
loop_
_entity_poly.entity_id
_entity_poly.type
_entity_poly.pdbx_seq_one_letter_code
_entity_poly.pdbx_strand_id
1 'polypeptide(L)'
;MRLSNEKVKALSRARGLSQKDLLEQSGVSKTAYHHLLSKSSVLPHSVNALAETLGVKESSLIAEESDEERICHIARMTDEIIARNPKLDRDDVRHTLLLLEEEPIDRLRRALIRGTKINLR
;
A
#
# COMPACT_ATOMS: atom_id res chain seq x y z
N MET A 1 15.23 -8.45 8.93
CA MET A 1 13.96 -9.18 9.26
C MET A 1 13.93 -10.58 8.63
N ARG A 2 13.44 -11.62 9.34
CA ARG A 2 13.35 -13.02 8.84
C ARG A 2 11.91 -13.54 8.85
N LEU A 3 11.54 -14.34 7.85
CA LEU A 3 10.24 -15.00 7.82
C LEU A 3 10.20 -16.15 8.85
N SER A 4 9.29 -16.07 9.82
CA SER A 4 9.06 -17.14 10.80
C SER A 4 7.95 -18.06 10.34
N ASN A 5 8.29 -19.33 10.07
CA ASN A 5 7.32 -20.36 9.68
C ASN A 5 6.22 -20.54 10.73
N GLU A 6 6.58 -20.43 12.01
CA GLU A 6 5.65 -20.60 13.13
C GLU A 6 4.63 -19.46 13.17
N LYS A 7 5.08 -18.20 13.02
CA LYS A 7 4.18 -17.04 12.97
C LYS A 7 3.26 -17.08 11.76
N VAL A 8 3.79 -17.44 10.58
CA VAL A 8 2.99 -17.58 9.35
C VAL A 8 1.92 -18.66 9.52
N LYS A 9 2.27 -19.82 10.09
CA LYS A 9 1.31 -20.90 10.38
C LYS A 9 0.24 -20.48 11.39
N ALA A 10 0.64 -19.79 12.46
CA ALA A 10 -0.29 -19.31 13.48
C ALA A 10 -1.31 -18.32 12.90
N LEU A 11 -0.86 -17.34 12.10
CA LEU A 11 -1.73 -16.37 11.44
C LEU A 11 -2.62 -17.00 10.36
N SER A 12 -2.08 -17.95 9.59
CA SER A 12 -2.87 -18.69 8.59
C SER A 12 -4.01 -19.48 9.25
N ARG A 13 -3.70 -20.18 10.35
CA ARG A 13 -4.70 -20.94 11.12
C ARG A 13 -5.76 -20.04 11.76
N ALA A 14 -5.34 -18.90 12.32
CA ALA A 14 -6.26 -17.92 12.89
C ALA A 14 -7.26 -17.38 11.84
N ARG A 15 -6.89 -17.39 10.56
CA ARG A 15 -7.73 -17.00 9.43
C ARG A 15 -8.41 -18.17 8.71
N GLY A 16 -8.29 -19.40 9.22
CA GLY A 16 -8.88 -20.60 8.62
C GLY A 16 -8.27 -21.01 7.28
N LEU A 17 -7.11 -20.47 6.90
CA LEU A 17 -6.45 -20.74 5.62
C LEU A 17 -5.47 -21.90 5.76
N SER A 18 -5.51 -22.84 4.81
CA SER A 18 -4.44 -23.83 4.67
C SER A 18 -3.20 -23.18 4.04
N GLN A 19 -2.02 -23.79 4.22
CA GLN A 19 -0.80 -23.29 3.60
C GLN A 19 -0.90 -23.24 2.06
N LYS A 20 -1.66 -24.18 1.47
CA LYS A 20 -1.89 -24.19 0.02
C LYS A 20 -2.69 -22.98 -0.42
N ASP A 21 -3.81 -22.72 0.27
CA ASP A 21 -4.71 -21.59 -0.05
C ASP A 21 -4.00 -20.25 0.16
N LEU A 22 -3.18 -20.14 1.21
CA LEU A 22 -2.36 -18.96 1.47
C LEU A 22 -1.41 -18.66 0.32
N LEU A 23 -0.72 -19.68 -0.21
CA LEU A 23 0.22 -19.53 -1.31
C LEU A 23 -0.48 -19.21 -2.63
N GLU A 24 -1.63 -19.83 -2.87
CA GLU A 24 -2.45 -19.58 -4.06
C GLU A 24 -3.03 -18.15 -4.06
N GLN A 25 -3.57 -17.69 -2.94
CA GLN A 25 -4.12 -16.34 -2.79
C GLN A 25 -3.05 -15.25 -2.83
N SER A 26 -1.84 -15.54 -2.35
CA SER A 26 -0.72 -14.58 -2.37
C SER A 26 0.08 -14.59 -3.67
N GLY A 27 -0.20 -15.52 -4.60
CA GLY A 27 0.57 -15.68 -5.83
C GLY A 27 2.02 -16.16 -5.60
N VAL A 28 2.34 -16.66 -4.41
CA VAL A 28 3.70 -17.09 -4.03
C VAL A 28 3.85 -18.58 -4.32
N SER A 29 4.83 -18.94 -5.14
CA SER A 29 5.11 -20.36 -5.40
C SER A 29 5.65 -21.07 -4.15
N LYS A 30 5.39 -22.39 -4.04
CA LYS A 30 5.90 -23.21 -2.94
C LYS A 30 7.42 -23.11 -2.80
N THR A 31 8.14 -23.05 -3.93
CA THR A 31 9.60 -22.91 -3.96
C THR A 31 10.04 -21.55 -3.42
N ALA A 32 9.38 -20.46 -3.84
CA ALA A 32 9.68 -19.12 -3.33
C ALA A 32 9.42 -19.03 -1.82
N TYR A 33 8.33 -19.62 -1.33
CA TYR A 33 8.03 -19.70 0.11
C TYR A 33 9.14 -20.38 0.91
N HIS A 34 9.60 -21.55 0.46
CA HIS A 34 10.68 -22.26 1.15
C HIS A 34 12.02 -21.52 1.06
N HIS A 35 12.28 -20.84 -0.05
CA HIS A 35 13.46 -20.00 -0.22
C HIS A 35 13.44 -18.77 0.72
N LEU A 36 12.27 -18.20 1.00
CA LEU A 36 12.13 -17.11 1.97
C LEU A 36 12.32 -17.59 3.42
N LEU A 37 11.95 -18.84 3.74
CA LEU A 37 12.17 -19.43 5.06
C LEU A 37 13.65 -19.76 5.33
N SER A 38 14.39 -20.14 4.30
CA SER A 38 15.81 -20.49 4.42
C SER A 38 16.73 -19.27 4.45
N LYS A 39 16.32 -18.15 3.84
CA LYS A 39 17.09 -16.91 3.87
C LYS A 39 17.18 -16.32 5.28
N SER A 40 18.38 -15.80 5.59
CA SER A 40 18.66 -15.08 6.84
C SER A 40 17.93 -13.74 6.91
N SER A 41 17.69 -13.10 5.75
CA SER A 41 16.89 -11.86 5.63
C SER A 41 15.99 -11.90 4.40
N VAL A 42 14.77 -11.37 4.55
CA VAL A 42 13.81 -11.20 3.44
C VAL A 42 13.97 -9.87 2.71
N LEU A 43 14.79 -8.96 3.25
CA LEU A 43 15.08 -7.66 2.65
C LEU A 43 16.18 -7.76 1.58
N PRO A 44 16.17 -6.89 0.55
CA PRO A 44 17.30 -6.75 -0.36
C PRO A 44 18.59 -6.45 0.39
N HIS A 45 19.70 -7.04 -0.08
CA HIS A 45 21.01 -6.90 0.57
C HIS A 45 21.45 -5.43 0.71
N SER A 46 21.10 -4.59 -0.26
CA SER A 46 21.35 -3.15 -0.24
C SER A 46 20.67 -2.43 0.94
N VAL A 47 19.42 -2.77 1.25
CA VAL A 47 18.70 -2.17 2.38
C VAL A 47 19.31 -2.59 3.71
N ASN A 48 19.78 -3.83 3.81
CA ASN A 48 20.49 -4.30 5.00
C ASN A 48 21.83 -3.57 5.19
N ALA A 49 22.62 -3.44 4.11
CA ALA A 49 23.89 -2.72 4.15
C ALA A 49 23.69 -1.24 4.55
N LEU A 50 22.62 -0.60 4.06
CA LEU A 50 22.26 0.76 4.45
C LEU A 50 21.89 0.85 5.94
N ALA A 51 21.08 -0.07 6.45
CA ALA A 51 20.68 -0.10 7.86
C ALA A 51 21.88 -0.29 8.80
N GLU A 52 22.76 -1.24 8.47
CA GLU A 52 24.01 -1.49 9.20
C GLU A 52 24.92 -0.26 9.18
N THR A 53 25.09 0.39 8.03
CA THR A 53 25.92 1.59 7.87
C THR A 53 25.38 2.77 8.69
N LEU A 54 24.04 2.91 8.75
CA LEU A 54 23.37 3.97 9.47
C LEU A 54 23.18 3.66 10.97
N GLY A 55 23.50 2.43 11.42
CA GLY A 55 23.28 2.00 12.80
C GLY A 55 21.80 1.96 13.21
N VAL A 56 20.89 1.81 12.25
CA VAL A 56 19.44 1.77 12.48
C VAL A 56 18.89 0.38 12.19
N LYS A 57 17.69 0.08 12.68
CA LYS A 57 16.98 -1.16 12.32
C LYS A 57 16.50 -1.09 10.87
N GLU A 58 16.46 -2.21 10.16
CA GLU A 58 16.00 -2.21 8.77
C GLU A 58 14.53 -1.76 8.66
N SER A 59 13.71 -2.03 9.68
CA SER A 59 12.31 -1.59 9.73
C SER A 59 12.15 -0.08 9.76
N SER A 60 13.12 0.68 10.28
CA SER A 60 13.08 2.15 10.27
C SER A 60 13.43 2.76 8.92
N LEU A 61 14.01 1.98 7.99
CA LEU A 61 14.21 2.41 6.60
C LEU A 61 12.99 2.16 5.72
N ILE A 62 12.00 1.42 6.22
CA ILE A 62 10.77 1.12 5.51
C ILE A 62 9.71 2.09 6.04
N ALA A 63 9.48 3.17 5.31
CA ALA A 63 8.34 4.03 5.57
C ALA A 63 7.07 3.32 5.06
N GLU A 64 6.16 2.95 5.96
CA GLU A 64 4.76 2.82 5.60
C GLU A 64 4.24 4.25 5.50
N GLU A 65 3.87 4.70 4.30
CA GLU A 65 3.28 6.03 4.13
C GLU A 65 2.01 6.08 4.98
N SER A 66 2.04 6.82 6.08
CA SER A 66 0.89 6.87 6.99
C SER A 66 -0.29 7.52 6.25
N ASP A 67 -1.47 6.93 6.38
CA ASP A 67 -2.72 7.51 5.85
C ASP A 67 -2.88 8.98 6.28
N GLU A 68 -2.33 9.36 7.44
CA GLU A 68 -2.35 10.72 7.98
C GLU A 68 -1.47 11.69 7.19
N GLU A 69 -0.25 11.28 6.85
CA GLU A 69 0.68 12.10 6.05
C GLU A 69 0.12 12.35 4.65
N ARG A 70 -0.50 11.31 4.06
CA ARG A 70 -1.19 11.40 2.78
C ARG A 70 -2.36 12.39 2.82
N ILE A 71 -3.22 12.31 3.83
CA ILE A 71 -4.34 13.25 4.01
C ILE A 71 -3.83 14.69 4.16
N CYS A 72 -2.79 14.92 4.97
CA CYS A 72 -2.17 16.22 5.14
C CYS A 72 -1.58 16.76 3.83
N HIS A 73 -0.95 15.90 3.03
CA HIS A 73 -0.40 16.26 1.72
C HIS A 73 -1.49 16.74 0.76
N ILE A 74 -2.58 15.97 0.61
CA ILE A 74 -3.71 16.33 -0.26
C ILE A 74 -4.35 17.64 0.18
N ALA A 75 -4.54 17.83 1.49
CA ALA A 75 -5.13 19.05 2.03
C ALA A 75 -4.29 20.29 1.67
N ARG A 76 -2.97 20.22 1.88
CA ARG A 76 -2.04 21.30 1.53
C ARG A 76 -2.07 21.60 0.03
N MET A 77 -2.02 20.58 -0.82
CA MET A 77 -2.10 20.76 -2.27
C MET A 77 -3.43 21.39 -2.72
N THR A 78 -4.54 21.01 -2.09
CA THR A 78 -5.85 21.60 -2.36
C THR A 78 -5.84 23.09 -2.06
N ASP A 79 -5.31 23.49 -0.90
CA ASP A 79 -5.21 24.90 -0.50
C ASP A 79 -4.33 25.69 -1.47
N GLU A 80 -3.20 25.14 -1.91
CA GLU A 80 -2.30 25.78 -2.88
C GLU A 80 -2.98 26.01 -4.25
N ILE A 81 -3.75 25.03 -4.73
CA ILE A 81 -4.44 25.13 -6.03
C ILE A 81 -5.59 26.15 -5.95
N ILE A 82 -6.36 26.15 -4.87
CA ILE A 82 -7.47 27.08 -4.66
C ILE A 82 -6.95 28.51 -4.50
N ALA A 83 -5.83 28.71 -3.79
CA ALA A 83 -5.19 30.02 -3.67
C ALA A 83 -4.78 30.60 -5.04
N ARG A 84 -4.30 29.76 -5.97
CA ARG A 84 -3.94 30.18 -7.33
C ARG A 84 -5.15 30.31 -8.26
N ASN A 85 -6.22 29.57 -8.00
CA ASN A 85 -7.41 29.51 -8.85
C ASN A 85 -8.69 29.57 -8.00
N PRO A 86 -9.09 30.76 -7.51
CA PRO A 86 -10.20 30.90 -6.56
C PRO A 86 -11.58 30.53 -7.12
N LYS A 87 -11.69 30.36 -8.45
CA LYS A 87 -12.94 29.99 -9.14
C LYS A 87 -13.21 28.49 -9.14
N LEU A 88 -12.22 27.66 -8.78
CA LEU A 88 -12.38 26.22 -8.71
C LEU A 88 -13.14 25.82 -7.45
N ASP A 89 -13.91 24.74 -7.55
CA ASP A 89 -14.55 24.14 -6.39
C ASP A 89 -13.51 23.35 -5.57
N ARG A 90 -13.47 23.62 -4.26
CA ARG A 90 -12.50 23.01 -3.34
C ARG A 90 -12.68 21.51 -3.24
N ASP A 91 -13.92 21.02 -3.20
CA ASP A 91 -14.22 19.61 -3.04
C ASP A 91 -13.88 18.83 -4.31
N ASP A 92 -14.13 19.40 -5.50
CA ASP A 92 -13.73 18.81 -6.77
C ASP A 92 -12.21 18.72 -6.93
N VAL A 93 -11.47 19.76 -6.52
CA VAL A 93 -9.99 19.75 -6.52
C VAL A 93 -9.48 18.68 -5.57
N ARG A 94 -9.95 18.66 -4.33
CA ARG A 94 -9.55 17.64 -3.34
C ARG A 94 -9.88 16.24 -3.81
N HIS A 95 -11.06 16.04 -4.38
CA HIS A 95 -11.49 14.74 -4.88
C HIS A 95 -10.63 14.28 -6.05
N THR A 96 -10.28 15.18 -6.96
CA THR A 96 -9.41 14.87 -8.10
C THR A 96 -8.01 14.49 -7.63
N LEU A 97 -7.44 15.20 -6.66
CA LEU A 97 -6.15 14.85 -6.07
C LEU A 97 -6.17 13.46 -5.44
N LEU A 98 -7.21 13.14 -4.68
CA LEU A 98 -7.41 11.79 -4.11
C LEU A 98 -7.47 10.70 -5.19
N LEU A 99 -8.17 10.97 -6.30
CA LEU A 99 -8.27 10.03 -7.43
C LEU A 99 -6.92 9.83 -8.14
N LEU A 100 -6.07 10.86 -8.19
CA LEU A 100 -4.76 10.78 -8.85
C LEU A 100 -3.76 9.89 -8.11
N GLU A 101 -3.96 9.67 -6.81
CA GLU A 101 -3.15 8.73 -6.00
C GLU A 101 -3.57 7.27 -6.18
N GLU A 102 -4.78 7.02 -6.71
CA GLU A 102 -5.24 5.65 -6.98
C GLU A 102 -4.55 5.08 -8.23
N GLU A 103 -4.35 3.75 -8.23
CA GLU A 103 -3.94 3.00 -9.42
C GLU A 103 -4.90 3.29 -10.59
N PRO A 104 -4.43 3.33 -11.86
CA PRO A 104 -5.25 3.72 -13.00
C PRO A 104 -6.57 2.94 -13.10
N ILE A 105 -6.55 1.66 -12.74
CA ILE A 105 -7.75 0.80 -12.77
C ILE A 105 -8.77 1.17 -11.68
N ASP A 106 -8.32 1.53 -10.48
CA ASP A 106 -9.20 1.86 -9.36
C ASP A 106 -9.81 3.25 -9.53
N ARG A 107 -9.02 4.18 -10.06
CA ARG A 107 -9.48 5.50 -10.51
C ARG A 107 -10.61 5.38 -11.53
N LEU A 108 -10.43 4.52 -12.55
CA LEU A 108 -11.46 4.26 -13.57
C LEU A 108 -12.72 3.65 -12.96
N ARG A 109 -12.58 2.66 -12.08
CA ARG A 109 -13.74 2.06 -11.37
C ARG A 109 -14.50 3.11 -10.57
N ARG A 110 -13.80 3.95 -9.80
CA ARG A 110 -14.41 4.97 -8.95
C ARG A 110 -15.06 6.09 -9.77
N ALA A 111 -14.44 6.50 -10.89
CA ALA A 111 -15.02 7.44 -11.84
C ALA A 111 -16.31 6.88 -12.49
N LEU A 112 -16.31 5.60 -12.90
CA LEU A 112 -17.47 4.92 -13.46
C LEU A 112 -18.63 4.81 -12.45
N ILE A 113 -18.33 4.50 -11.18
CA ILE A 113 -19.34 4.46 -10.10
C ILE A 113 -19.97 5.84 -9.89
N ARG A 114 -19.16 6.92 -9.92
CA ARG A 114 -19.67 8.29 -9.81
C ARG A 114 -20.56 8.65 -11.00
N GLY A 115 -20.13 8.30 -12.22
CA GLY A 115 -20.90 8.55 -13.45
C GLY A 115 -22.15 7.68 -13.64
N THR A 116 -22.28 6.58 -12.89
CA THR A 116 -23.47 5.69 -12.95
C THR A 116 -24.56 6.07 -11.96
N LYS A 117 -24.32 7.01 -11.04
CA LYS A 117 -25.41 7.53 -10.20
C LYS A 117 -26.35 8.42 -11.03
N ILE A 118 -27.49 7.82 -11.35
CA ILE A 118 -28.78 8.39 -11.81
C ILE A 118 -29.01 8.33 -13.33
N ASN A 119 -29.39 7.15 -13.80
CA ASN A 119 -30.44 6.95 -14.82
C ASN A 119 -31.52 6.05 -14.20
N LEU A 120 -32.16 6.51 -13.12
CA LEU A 120 -33.41 5.91 -12.64
C LEU A 120 -34.55 6.66 -13.34
N ARG A 121 -35.01 6.08 -14.45
CA ARG A 121 -36.23 6.48 -15.16
C ARG A 121 -37.40 5.65 -14.66
#